data_AF-A0A7C7KIM1-F1
#
_entry.id   AF-A0A7C7KIM1-F1
#
_cell.length_a   1.000
_cell.length_b   1.000
_cell.length_c   1.000
_cell.angle_alpha   90.00
_cell.angle_beta   90.00
_cell.angle_gamma   90.00
#
_symmetry.space_group_name_H-M   'P 1'
#
loop_
_entity.id
_entity.type
_entity.pdbx_description
1 polymer ?
#
loop_
_entity_poly.entity_id
_entity_poly.type
_entity_poly.pdbx_seq_one_letter_code
_entity_poly.pdbx_strand_id
1 'polypeptide(L)'
;MYPAGDIYQIVTKHDHLTDDDLITEISLSGDATGGETIRWQVTDLLSGGTFTSNGTAIIELLPSSSVTHDGTNWVVTWKFEIPWLIDDVDDIDWTSQAVNASGVGLSPAFALSGGPGKNAIENDLQIDSFEVRDQFDRIITIDPNRDFYAEGGSDVIISGTVRFQDSSDKRPLTDGYSVGVDFSGTDFPMGSHDNGSFSGTLTLPEDSSMSTLIPRIVRVGPASGSFGTEDVTGPMDTVEVFSDVTPPVAEIFQVLTSNGLLDANGHVWDPFTPLQVSITISDGEALGEDLTLHYWREGVDDDGDGIAQENEYQTVTRPVSMAGLSKEQQITFSGIDVTGVPANGRASLYLTGTDWASHPFEGAGSAGIDSDKATMVIGTDAPTTLLENEYGLDTVNDHLLVGQSHIITIGIEDENGIHTLDDVIIYLAGQSSAPAGEIHIDPREGTATVPFGGFVIVSDVSMSSLSETASTIEVTFELEWAFPEAFAGNWLMPSIHIVDDTQTVANVNNIGDLRWKMDNDLTVVIDMLHDLSEPLSESNDSKLYLGKGDIFALTGTVVYAGSGAPLPAIPDGVQLYAAMVANGIISDVTVDLVEAYFNTTMTV
;
A
#
# COMPACT_ATOMS: atom_id res chain seq x y z
N MET A 1 29.28 32.58 31.15
CA MET A 1 29.34 33.41 29.93
C MET A 1 29.56 32.45 28.77
N TYR A 2 29.09 32.77 27.57
CA TYR A 2 28.98 31.81 26.47
C TYR A 2 29.47 32.44 25.16
N PRO A 3 30.09 31.66 24.25
CA PRO A 3 30.46 32.10 22.91
C PRO A 3 29.24 32.18 21.97
N ALA A 4 28.23 32.97 22.36
CA ALA A 4 26.96 33.12 21.67
C ALA A 4 26.87 34.41 20.81
N GLY A 5 27.98 35.12 20.64
CA GLY A 5 28.01 36.47 20.05
C GLY A 5 27.43 37.58 20.94
N ASP A 6 27.12 37.26 22.21
CA ASP A 6 26.71 38.23 23.22
C ASP A 6 27.90 39.12 23.63
N ILE A 7 27.66 40.44 23.71
CA ILE A 7 28.64 41.38 24.28
C ILE A 7 28.47 41.40 25.80
N TYR A 8 29.48 40.92 26.51
CA TYR A 8 29.59 41.01 27.97
C TYR A 8 30.17 42.36 28.38
N GLN A 9 29.75 42.85 29.55
CA GLN A 9 30.28 44.09 30.09
C GLN A 9 30.57 43.98 31.59
N ILE A 10 31.72 44.50 31.99
CA ILE A 10 32.06 44.80 33.39
C ILE A 10 32.11 46.32 33.52
N VAL A 11 31.49 46.86 34.57
CA VAL A 11 31.51 48.30 34.85
C VAL A 11 32.25 48.53 36.15
N THR A 12 33.32 49.32 36.11
CA THR A 12 34.08 49.70 37.30
C THR A 12 34.03 51.20 37.49
N LYS A 13 33.96 51.63 38.76
CA LYS A 13 33.88 53.04 39.16
C LYS A 13 35.04 53.38 40.08
N HIS A 14 35.69 54.51 39.81
CA HIS A 14 36.93 54.91 40.48
C HIS A 14 36.89 56.40 40.81
N ASP A 15 37.18 56.73 42.06
CA ASP A 15 37.35 58.08 42.55
C ASP A 15 38.72 58.22 43.21
N HIS A 16 39.20 59.46 43.28
CA HIS A 16 40.39 59.81 44.04
C HIS A 16 39.99 60.70 45.20
N LEU A 17 40.64 60.51 46.36
CA LEU A 17 40.29 61.16 47.62
C LEU A 17 40.13 62.69 47.52
N THR A 18 40.89 63.33 46.63
CA THR A 18 40.91 64.79 46.48
C THR A 18 40.58 65.31 45.08
N ASP A 19 40.87 64.53 44.05
CA ASP A 19 40.80 64.98 42.65
C ASP A 19 40.96 63.79 41.69
N ASP A 20 39.90 63.43 40.99
CA ASP A 20 39.82 62.27 40.08
C ASP A 20 40.77 62.40 38.88
N ASP A 21 41.19 63.61 38.51
CA ASP A 21 42.16 63.83 37.43
C ASP A 21 43.57 63.34 37.81
N LEU A 22 43.80 63.02 39.08
CA LEU A 22 45.05 62.43 39.56
C LEU A 22 45.14 60.92 39.29
N ILE A 23 44.05 60.27 38.90
CA ILE A 23 44.08 58.87 38.43
C ILE A 23 44.69 58.86 37.03
N THR A 24 45.74 58.08 36.83
CA THR A 24 46.43 57.99 35.53
C THR A 24 46.21 56.68 34.82
N GLU A 25 45.89 55.62 35.57
CA GLU A 25 45.65 54.29 35.03
C GLU A 25 44.59 53.57 35.86
N ILE A 26 43.70 52.88 35.17
CA ILE A 26 42.74 51.96 35.77
C ILE A 26 42.97 50.58 35.14
N SER A 27 43.11 49.55 35.95
CA SER A 27 43.23 48.17 35.50
C SER A 27 42.02 47.31 35.92
N LEU A 28 41.71 46.32 35.10
CA LEU A 28 40.81 45.21 35.39
C LEU A 28 41.56 43.91 35.08
N SER A 29 41.63 43.05 36.08
CA SER A 29 42.33 41.78 36.03
C SER A 29 41.35 40.66 36.37
N GLY A 30 41.33 39.58 35.59
CA GLY A 30 40.59 38.36 35.89
C GLY A 30 41.57 37.21 36.05
N ASP A 31 41.50 36.46 37.15
CA ASP A 31 42.27 35.24 37.36
C ASP A 31 41.31 34.05 37.22
N ALA A 32 41.46 33.28 36.14
CA ALA A 32 40.63 32.10 35.86
C ALA A 32 41.18 30.87 36.58
N THR A 33 40.30 29.92 36.92
CA THR A 33 40.70 28.64 37.56
C THR A 33 41.66 27.81 36.70
N GLY A 34 41.59 27.91 35.37
CA GLY A 34 42.52 27.29 34.42
C GLY A 34 43.94 27.86 34.44
N GLY A 35 44.16 28.97 35.14
CA GLY A 35 45.45 29.65 35.26
C GLY A 35 45.69 30.72 34.20
N GLU A 36 44.78 30.89 33.24
CA GLU A 36 44.77 32.04 32.34
C GLU A 36 44.49 33.33 33.10
N THR A 37 45.11 34.42 32.62
CA THR A 37 44.96 35.75 33.21
C THR A 37 44.37 36.67 32.16
N ILE A 38 43.28 37.34 32.52
CA ILE A 38 42.72 38.46 31.79
C ILE A 38 43.34 39.71 32.41
N ARG A 39 43.95 40.59 31.60
CA ARG A 39 44.58 41.81 32.07
C ARG A 39 44.29 42.93 31.10
N TRP A 40 43.45 43.86 31.53
CA TRP A 40 43.05 45.03 30.78
C TRP A 40 43.41 46.29 31.54
N GLN A 41 43.79 47.34 30.82
CA GLN A 41 44.07 48.64 31.43
C GLN A 41 43.62 49.76 30.50
N VAL A 42 43.27 50.90 31.11
CA VAL A 42 42.96 52.14 30.42
C VAL A 42 43.78 53.29 31.00
N THR A 43 44.45 54.03 30.12
CA THR A 43 45.18 55.28 30.43
C THR A 43 44.54 56.46 29.71
N ASP A 44 45.08 57.67 29.85
CA ASP A 44 44.64 58.86 29.10
C ASP A 44 43.12 59.14 29.24
N LEU A 45 42.61 58.97 30.47
CA LEU A 45 41.17 59.01 30.82
C LEU A 45 40.48 60.29 30.33
N LEU A 46 41.16 61.44 30.47
CA LEU A 46 40.66 62.76 30.05
C LEU A 46 40.44 62.90 28.53
N SER A 47 41.12 62.08 27.73
CA SER A 47 40.99 62.04 26.27
C SER A 47 40.09 60.91 25.77
N GLY A 48 39.28 60.30 26.64
CA GLY A 48 38.36 59.22 26.28
C GLY A 48 38.93 57.81 26.43
N GLY A 49 40.16 57.68 26.97
CA GLY A 49 40.77 56.40 27.33
C GLY A 49 41.54 55.72 26.20
N THR A 50 42.76 55.28 26.51
CA THR A 50 43.54 54.34 25.68
C THR A 50 43.46 52.95 26.31
N PHE A 51 42.68 52.05 25.71
CA PHE A 51 42.50 50.69 26.20
C PHE A 51 43.58 49.74 25.66
N THR A 52 44.14 48.90 26.52
CA THR A 52 45.11 47.86 26.12
C THR A 52 44.82 46.54 26.85
N SER A 53 45.12 45.43 26.19
CA SER A 53 45.00 44.07 26.73
C SER A 53 46.39 43.42 26.78
N ASN A 54 46.78 42.94 27.95
CA ASN A 54 48.09 42.35 28.23
C ASN A 54 47.96 41.00 28.98
N GLY A 55 46.80 40.35 28.88
CA GLY A 55 46.53 39.05 29.51
C GLY A 55 47.11 37.87 28.73
N THR A 56 47.08 36.70 29.34
CA THR A 56 47.35 35.41 28.67
C THR A 56 46.10 34.77 28.10
N ALA A 57 44.91 35.12 28.60
CA ALA A 57 43.63 34.66 28.07
C ALA A 57 43.38 35.25 26.68
N ILE A 58 42.79 34.46 25.77
CA ILE A 58 42.41 34.90 24.42
C ILE A 58 41.07 35.67 24.49
N ILE A 59 40.93 36.63 25.41
CA ILE A 59 39.75 37.50 25.50
C ILE A 59 40.20 38.94 25.25
N GLU A 60 39.72 39.49 24.15
CA GLU A 60 40.06 40.85 23.73
C GLU A 60 38.98 41.84 24.11
N LEU A 61 39.41 43.08 24.42
CA LEU A 61 38.50 44.19 24.61
C LEU A 61 37.92 44.62 23.26
N LEU A 62 36.62 44.81 23.23
CA LEU A 62 35.93 45.40 22.10
C LEU A 62 36.26 46.89 22.01
N PRO A 63 36.42 47.45 20.79
CA PRO A 63 36.59 48.89 20.57
C PRO A 63 35.43 49.75 21.10
N SER A 64 34.30 49.14 21.42
CA SER A 64 33.12 49.79 22.03
C SER A 64 33.20 49.94 23.55
N SER A 65 34.29 49.47 24.17
CA SER A 65 34.65 49.80 25.55
C SER A 65 34.84 51.31 25.70
N SER A 66 34.55 51.84 26.89
CA SER A 66 34.53 53.29 27.08
C SER A 66 34.89 53.70 28.50
N VAL A 67 35.44 54.90 28.64
CA VAL A 67 35.62 55.56 29.92
C VAL A 67 34.99 56.95 29.88
N THR A 68 34.24 57.27 30.92
CA THR A 68 33.53 58.56 31.07
C THR A 68 33.61 59.00 32.52
N HIS A 69 33.43 60.29 32.78
CA HIS A 69 33.29 60.80 34.15
C HIS A 69 31.82 61.12 34.42
N ASP A 70 31.23 60.54 35.47
CA ASP A 70 29.80 60.71 35.78
C ASP A 70 29.50 61.93 36.68
N GLY A 71 30.49 62.79 36.89
CA GLY A 71 30.46 63.93 37.81
C GLY A 71 30.90 63.59 39.23
N THR A 72 31.14 62.32 39.54
CA THR A 72 31.67 61.87 40.84
C THR A 72 32.76 60.80 40.71
N ASN A 73 32.74 59.98 39.66
CA ASN A 73 33.72 58.92 39.45
C ASN A 73 34.10 58.83 37.98
N TRP A 74 35.32 58.35 37.71
CA TRP A 74 35.62 57.70 36.45
C TRP A 74 34.87 56.37 36.36
N VAL A 75 34.05 56.22 35.33
CA VAL A 75 33.27 55.02 35.02
C VAL A 75 33.87 54.37 33.78
N VAL A 76 34.44 53.18 33.95
CA VAL A 76 34.99 52.38 32.85
C VAL A 76 34.03 51.23 32.55
N THR A 77 33.60 51.12 31.31
CA THR A 77 32.82 49.99 30.79
C THR A 77 33.71 49.15 29.90
N TRP A 78 34.11 47.99 30.41
CA TRP A 78 34.93 46.98 29.73
C TRP A 78 33.99 46.06 28.96
N LYS A 79 34.05 46.07 27.63
CA LYS A 79 33.21 45.22 26.78
C LYS A 79 34.06 44.17 26.08
N PHE A 80 33.57 42.95 26.02
CA PHE A 80 34.27 41.81 25.43
C PHE A 80 33.27 40.75 24.96
N GLU A 81 33.73 39.86 24.09
CA GLU A 81 33.00 38.66 23.66
C GLU A 81 33.78 37.42 24.12
N ILE A 82 33.08 36.30 24.28
CA ILE A 82 33.71 35.01 24.58
C ILE A 82 33.99 34.30 23.26
N PRO A 83 35.24 33.96 22.94
CA PRO A 83 35.54 33.13 21.77
C PRO A 83 35.40 31.65 22.09
N TRP A 84 35.12 30.87 21.04
CA TRP A 84 35.11 29.39 21.08
C TRP A 84 36.48 28.74 21.34
N LEU A 85 37.54 29.54 21.49
CA LEU A 85 38.92 29.09 21.73
C LEU A 85 39.29 29.03 23.21
N ILE A 86 38.30 29.18 24.09
CA ILE A 86 38.45 29.08 25.54
C ILE A 86 37.54 27.95 25.99
N ASP A 87 38.14 27.00 26.70
CA ASP A 87 37.47 25.86 27.33
C ASP A 87 36.60 26.33 28.52
N ASP A 88 35.91 25.39 29.16
CA ASP A 88 35.16 25.66 30.38
C ASP A 88 36.03 26.27 31.48
N VAL A 89 35.51 27.33 32.09
CA VAL A 89 36.14 28.03 33.21
C VAL A 89 35.17 28.04 34.37
N ASP A 90 35.49 27.31 35.45
CA ASP A 90 34.66 27.24 36.65
C ASP A 90 34.40 28.63 37.25
N ASP A 91 35.48 29.36 37.54
CA ASP A 91 35.44 30.65 38.25
C ASP A 91 36.45 31.64 37.65
N ILE A 92 36.07 32.93 37.65
CA ILE A 92 36.98 34.04 37.35
C ILE A 92 36.92 35.06 38.49
N ASP A 93 38.05 35.21 39.18
CA ASP A 93 38.26 36.23 40.21
C ASP A 93 38.65 37.56 39.56
N TRP A 94 37.72 38.51 39.54
CA TRP A 94 37.93 39.83 38.99
C TRP A 94 38.45 40.79 40.05
N THR A 95 39.50 41.54 39.71
CA THR A 95 40.07 42.62 40.52
C THR A 95 40.20 43.89 39.70
N SER A 96 39.78 45.03 40.25
CA SER A 96 39.96 46.33 39.59
C SER A 96 40.63 47.34 40.51
N GLN A 97 41.60 48.08 39.97
CA GLN A 97 42.39 49.04 40.71
C GLN A 97 42.68 50.29 39.88
N ALA A 98 42.57 51.45 40.51
CA ALA A 98 43.05 52.72 39.99
C ALA A 98 44.35 53.14 40.68
N VAL A 99 45.29 53.70 39.93
CA VAL A 99 46.56 54.24 40.45
C VAL A 99 46.81 55.65 39.92
N ASN A 100 47.52 56.44 40.72
CA ASN A 100 47.98 57.77 40.31
C ASN A 100 49.34 57.72 39.58
N ALA A 101 49.85 58.88 39.16
CA ALA A 101 51.10 59.01 38.41
C ALA A 101 52.35 58.45 39.13
N SER A 102 52.28 58.26 40.46
CA SER A 102 53.36 57.65 41.26
C SER A 102 53.20 56.13 41.43
N GLY A 103 52.19 55.52 40.78
CA GLY A 103 51.83 54.11 40.91
C GLY A 103 51.14 53.76 42.24
N VAL A 104 50.66 54.76 42.98
CA VAL A 104 50.00 54.55 44.28
C VAL A 104 48.49 54.48 44.08
N GLY A 105 47.88 53.39 44.54
CA GLY A 105 46.42 53.16 44.54
C GLY A 105 45.94 52.59 45.87
N LEU A 106 44.62 52.60 46.08
CA LEU A 106 43.97 51.91 47.20
C LEU A 106 43.83 50.41 46.92
N SER A 107 43.33 49.66 47.90
CA SER A 107 43.05 48.23 47.72
C SER A 107 42.08 48.01 46.55
N PRO A 108 42.28 46.99 45.71
CA PRO A 108 41.39 46.71 44.59
C PRO A 108 39.97 46.35 45.04
N ALA A 109 39.00 46.60 44.15
CA ALA A 109 37.66 46.04 44.23
C ALA A 109 37.65 44.61 43.67
N PHE A 110 36.77 43.75 44.19
CA PHE A 110 36.69 42.34 43.81
C PHE A 110 35.29 41.97 43.32
N ALA A 111 35.20 41.07 42.34
CA ALA A 111 33.98 40.41 41.90
C ALA A 111 34.30 38.98 41.44
N LEU A 112 33.30 38.10 41.46
CA LEU A 112 33.43 36.71 41.03
C LEU A 112 32.45 36.44 39.88
N SER A 113 32.90 35.78 38.84
CA SER A 113 32.04 35.11 37.85
C SER A 113 32.18 33.61 38.03
N GLY A 114 31.09 32.86 37.83
CA GLY A 114 31.07 31.42 38.08
C GLY A 114 30.65 31.05 39.49
N GLY A 115 30.85 29.77 39.85
CA GLY A 115 30.67 29.24 41.19
C GLY A 115 30.11 27.81 41.20
N PRO A 116 29.76 27.28 42.39
CA PRO A 116 29.23 25.92 42.50
C PRO A 116 28.02 25.67 41.60
N GLY A 117 28.18 24.76 40.62
CA GLY A 117 27.14 24.37 39.67
C GLY A 117 26.90 25.36 38.53
N LYS A 118 27.80 26.33 38.28
CA LYS A 118 27.76 27.23 37.12
C LYS A 118 29.17 27.66 36.71
N ASN A 119 29.53 27.39 35.47
CA ASN A 119 30.80 27.86 34.91
C ASN A 119 30.77 29.38 34.64
N ALA A 120 31.89 30.05 34.91
CA ALA A 120 32.13 31.43 34.51
C ALA A 120 32.18 31.57 32.98
N ILE A 121 32.76 30.60 32.27
CA ILE A 121 32.72 30.43 30.81
C ILE A 121 32.30 29.00 30.52
N GLU A 122 31.36 28.82 29.60
CA GLU A 122 30.78 27.53 29.21
C GLU A 122 30.75 27.46 27.68
N ASN A 123 31.32 26.41 27.11
CA ASN A 123 31.40 26.24 25.65
C ASN A 123 30.92 24.87 25.14
N ASP A 124 30.50 23.97 26.03
CA ASP A 124 29.93 22.68 25.67
C ASP A 124 28.48 22.84 25.23
N LEU A 125 28.05 21.97 24.32
CA LEU A 125 26.70 21.99 23.75
C LEU A 125 25.97 20.68 24.01
N GLN A 126 24.66 20.79 24.16
CA GLN A 126 23.75 19.65 24.23
C GLN A 126 22.52 19.89 23.36
N ILE A 127 22.00 18.83 22.76
CA ILE A 127 20.67 18.82 22.17
C ILE A 127 19.67 18.78 23.31
N ASP A 128 18.70 19.70 23.32
CA ASP A 128 17.64 19.76 24.33
C ASP A 128 16.24 19.53 23.80
N SER A 129 16.08 19.42 22.46
CA SER A 129 14.86 18.92 21.85
C SER A 129 15.13 18.24 20.52
N PHE A 130 14.36 17.19 20.24
CA PHE A 130 14.33 16.47 18.97
C PHE A 130 12.90 16.01 18.70
N GLU A 131 12.38 16.34 17.52
CA GLU A 131 11.03 16.02 17.09
C GLU A 131 11.06 15.58 15.63
N VAL A 132 10.36 14.48 15.35
CA VAL A 132 10.17 13.95 14.00
C VAL A 132 8.68 13.91 13.71
N ARG A 133 8.30 14.40 12.55
CA ARG A 133 6.93 14.37 12.05
C ARG A 133 6.85 13.68 10.71
N ASP A 134 5.72 13.08 10.41
CA ASP A 134 5.46 12.49 9.10
C ASP A 134 4.95 13.54 8.09
N GLN A 135 4.59 13.08 6.89
CA GLN A 135 4.10 13.93 5.80
C GLN A 135 2.76 14.62 6.09
N PHE A 136 2.04 14.18 7.12
CA PHE A 136 0.76 14.74 7.58
C PHE A 136 0.91 15.65 8.81
N ASP A 137 2.14 16.02 9.18
CA ASP A 137 2.46 16.84 10.37
C ASP A 137 2.13 16.12 11.70
N ARG A 138 1.98 14.79 11.70
CA ARG A 138 1.77 13.98 12.91
C ARG A 138 3.10 13.74 13.61
N ILE A 139 3.15 13.92 14.92
CA ILE A 139 4.36 13.63 15.71
C ILE A 139 4.57 12.11 15.78
N ILE A 140 5.74 11.66 15.33
CA ILE A 140 6.18 10.27 15.51
C ILE A 140 6.61 10.14 16.97
N THR A 141 5.70 9.60 17.78
CA THR A 141 5.90 9.51 19.22
C THR A 141 6.79 8.32 19.54
N ILE A 142 7.77 8.52 20.40
CA ILE A 142 8.59 7.44 20.95
C ILE A 142 7.73 6.67 21.97
N ASP A 143 7.20 5.53 21.57
CA ASP A 143 6.45 4.62 22.44
C ASP A 143 6.90 3.17 22.23
N PRO A 144 7.57 2.53 23.21
CA PRO A 144 8.07 1.16 23.06
C PRO A 144 6.95 0.10 22.99
N ASN A 145 5.69 0.47 23.18
CA ASN A 145 4.55 -0.43 23.08
C ASN A 145 3.69 -0.18 21.83
N ARG A 146 4.09 0.77 20.97
CA ARG A 146 3.31 1.17 19.82
C ARG A 146 4.22 1.52 18.64
N ASP A 147 4.06 0.76 17.57
CA ASP A 147 4.65 1.07 16.28
C ASP A 147 3.94 2.29 15.66
N PHE A 148 4.71 3.11 14.95
CA PHE A 148 4.19 4.21 14.14
C PHE A 148 4.44 3.92 12.66
N TYR A 149 3.37 3.87 11.88
CA TYR A 149 3.42 3.64 10.44
C TYR A 149 3.31 4.96 9.67
N ALA A 150 4.12 5.10 8.63
CA ALA A 150 4.06 6.20 7.67
C ALA A 150 4.25 5.64 6.25
N GLU A 151 3.73 6.34 5.26
CA GLU A 151 3.81 5.93 3.85
C GLU A 151 5.27 5.74 3.40
N GLY A 152 5.58 4.57 2.84
CA GLY A 152 6.90 4.31 2.28
C GLY A 152 7.21 5.28 1.13
N GLY A 153 8.46 5.77 1.08
CA GLY A 153 8.84 6.82 0.13
C GLY A 153 8.40 8.24 0.51
N SER A 154 7.63 8.42 1.59
CA SER A 154 7.27 9.76 2.07
C SER A 154 8.40 10.41 2.87
N ASP A 155 8.31 11.74 3.00
CA ASP A 155 9.27 12.54 3.75
C ASP A 155 8.88 12.63 5.24
N VAL A 156 9.85 12.42 6.12
CA VAL A 156 9.78 12.79 7.54
C VAL A 156 10.48 14.12 7.79
N ILE A 157 9.84 14.97 8.57
CA ILE A 157 10.27 16.33 8.89
C ILE A 157 10.92 16.32 10.28
N ILE A 158 12.18 16.74 10.32
CA ILE A 158 12.99 16.75 11.53
C ILE A 158 13.14 18.18 12.02
N SER A 159 12.98 18.38 13.32
CA SER A 159 13.31 19.63 13.99
C SER A 159 13.87 19.40 15.39
N GLY A 160 14.66 20.35 15.87
CA GLY A 160 15.20 20.28 17.21
C GLY A 160 15.99 21.51 17.58
N THR A 161 16.53 21.51 18.80
CA THR A 161 17.30 22.63 19.32
C THR A 161 18.52 22.18 20.11
N VAL A 162 19.55 23.03 20.07
CA VAL A 162 20.84 22.92 20.76
C VAL A 162 20.98 24.10 21.71
N ARG A 163 21.56 23.87 22.88
CA ARG A 163 21.89 24.90 23.87
C ARG A 163 23.24 24.63 24.51
N PHE A 164 23.78 25.65 25.17
CA PHE A 164 24.96 25.47 26.02
C PHE A 164 24.64 24.59 27.23
N GLN A 165 25.62 23.81 27.69
CA GLN A 165 25.50 23.03 28.92
C GLN A 165 25.10 23.93 30.09
N ASP A 166 24.32 23.38 31.02
CA ASP A 166 23.89 24.05 32.26
C ASP A 166 23.15 25.39 32.08
N SER A 167 22.73 25.68 30.84
CA SER A 167 21.86 26.80 30.49
C SER A 167 20.47 26.31 30.11
N SER A 168 19.45 27.12 30.41
CA SER A 168 18.07 26.87 29.97
C SER A 168 17.67 27.66 28.73
N ASP A 169 18.43 28.71 28.39
CA ASP A 169 18.03 29.73 27.42
C ASP A 169 19.17 30.22 26.52
N LYS A 170 20.44 29.92 26.84
CA LYS A 170 21.58 30.33 26.01
C LYS A 170 21.83 29.32 24.91
N ARG A 171 21.88 29.82 23.67
CA ARG A 171 21.97 29.02 22.46
C ARG A 171 23.05 29.56 21.53
N PRO A 172 23.74 28.68 20.79
CA PRO A 172 24.75 29.09 19.83
C PRO A 172 24.13 29.80 18.61
N LEU A 173 24.96 30.57 17.92
CA LEU A 173 24.65 31.10 16.58
C LEU A 173 24.74 29.99 15.52
N THR A 174 24.18 30.23 14.33
CA THR A 174 24.15 29.28 13.21
C THR A 174 25.51 28.63 12.92
N ASP A 175 26.61 29.39 13.02
CA ASP A 175 27.96 28.91 12.73
C ASP A 175 28.61 28.17 13.90
N GLY A 176 28.08 28.31 15.13
CA GLY A 176 28.63 27.76 16.36
C GLY A 176 28.40 26.26 16.58
N TYR A 177 27.77 25.55 15.64
CA TYR A 177 27.52 24.11 15.75
C TYR A 177 27.17 23.47 14.40
N SER A 178 27.04 22.14 14.38
CA SER A 178 26.46 21.36 13.29
C SER A 178 25.82 20.10 13.86
N VAL A 179 24.60 19.78 13.42
CA VAL A 179 23.87 18.57 13.83
C VAL A 179 23.81 17.58 12.69
N GLY A 180 23.94 16.30 13.02
CA GLY A 180 23.63 15.18 12.14
C GLY A 180 22.53 14.32 12.76
N VAL A 181 21.77 13.64 11.91
CA VAL A 181 20.84 12.59 12.33
C VAL A 181 21.33 11.28 11.73
N ASP A 182 21.58 10.31 12.60
CA ASP A 182 21.79 8.93 12.21
C ASP A 182 20.42 8.36 11.81
N PHE A 183 20.27 8.07 10.52
CA PHE A 183 19.12 7.43 9.92
C PHE A 183 19.48 6.01 9.52
N SER A 184 19.06 5.05 10.35
CA SER A 184 19.29 3.60 10.13
C SER A 184 20.76 3.24 9.88
N GLY A 185 21.69 3.89 10.59
CA GLY A 185 23.14 3.67 10.51
C GLY A 185 23.88 4.60 9.54
N THR A 186 23.18 5.54 8.89
CA THR A 186 23.76 6.52 7.97
C THR A 186 23.51 7.94 8.46
N ASP A 187 24.57 8.74 8.54
CA ASP A 187 24.47 10.12 8.99
C ASP A 187 24.07 11.12 7.90
N PHE A 188 23.05 11.90 8.20
CA PHE A 188 22.59 13.00 7.36
C PHE A 188 22.75 14.35 8.07
N PRO A 189 23.36 15.36 7.44
CA PRO A 189 23.55 16.67 8.05
C PRO A 189 22.21 17.44 8.08
N MET A 190 21.91 18.05 9.23
CA MET A 190 20.76 18.92 9.38
C MET A 190 21.13 20.38 9.12
N GLY A 191 20.18 21.17 8.64
CA GLY A 191 20.33 22.62 8.53
C GLY A 191 20.38 23.23 9.92
N SER A 192 21.50 23.87 10.27
CA SER A 192 21.65 24.64 11.51
C SER A 192 21.20 26.07 11.28
N HIS A 193 20.62 26.70 12.30
CA HIS A 193 20.06 28.04 12.23
C HIS A 193 20.36 28.81 13.52
N ASP A 194 20.00 30.10 13.54
CA ASP A 194 20.22 30.92 14.73
C ASP A 194 19.39 30.41 15.91
N ASN A 195 19.82 30.83 17.11
CA ASN A 195 19.19 30.43 18.36
C ASN A 195 19.18 28.89 18.52
N GLY A 196 20.26 28.24 18.08
CA GLY A 196 20.49 26.80 18.24
C GLY A 196 19.47 25.88 17.57
N SER A 197 18.61 26.36 16.68
CA SER A 197 17.59 25.52 16.04
C SER A 197 18.14 24.74 14.84
N PHE A 198 17.75 23.48 14.69
CA PHE A 198 18.11 22.69 13.50
C PHE A 198 16.88 22.03 12.89
N SER A 199 16.94 21.80 11.58
CA SER A 199 15.87 21.15 10.85
C SER A 199 16.37 20.44 9.59
N GLY A 200 15.59 19.48 9.12
CA GLY A 200 15.86 18.77 7.87
C GLY A 200 14.70 17.89 7.46
N THR A 201 14.88 17.22 6.32
CA THR A 201 13.91 16.27 5.78
C THR A 201 14.68 15.02 5.36
N LEU A 202 14.13 13.86 5.68
CA LEU A 202 14.63 12.56 5.23
C LEU A 202 13.49 11.79 4.60
N THR A 203 13.79 11.02 3.55
CA THR A 203 12.80 10.21 2.86
C THR A 203 12.84 8.78 3.40
N LEU A 204 11.69 8.25 3.76
CA LEU A 204 11.53 6.85 4.18
C LEU A 204 11.78 5.90 3.01
N PRO A 205 12.27 4.68 3.26
CA PRO A 205 12.42 3.69 2.21
C PRO A 205 11.06 3.28 1.61
N GLU A 206 11.06 2.90 0.34
CA GLU A 206 9.88 2.37 -0.38
C GLU A 206 9.73 0.85 -0.15
N ASP A 207 9.95 0.39 1.08
CA ASP A 207 9.80 -1.01 1.49
C ASP A 207 9.19 -1.10 2.89
N SER A 208 8.70 -2.27 3.31
CA SER A 208 8.10 -2.48 4.64
C SER A 208 9.16 -2.60 5.76
N SER A 209 10.14 -1.70 5.80
CA SER A 209 11.21 -1.70 6.78
C SER A 209 11.01 -0.67 7.89
N MET A 210 11.65 -0.95 9.02
CA MET A 210 11.77 -0.02 10.14
C MET A 210 12.98 0.88 9.92
N SER A 211 12.78 2.18 10.12
CA SER A 211 13.83 3.18 10.18
C SER A 211 14.00 3.75 11.58
N THR A 212 15.25 4.01 11.96
CA THR A 212 15.61 4.60 13.26
C THR A 212 16.23 5.98 13.08
N LEU A 213 15.87 6.95 13.94
CA LEU A 213 16.42 8.30 13.92
C LEU A 213 17.02 8.66 15.28
N ILE A 214 18.30 9.02 15.30
CA ILE A 214 19.03 9.47 16.50
C ILE A 214 19.82 10.74 16.16
N PRO A 215 19.55 11.88 16.82
CA PRO A 215 20.28 13.12 16.58
C PRO A 215 21.61 13.14 17.34
N ARG A 216 22.60 13.85 16.80
CA ARG A 216 23.87 14.12 17.50
C ARG A 216 24.55 15.39 17.02
N ILE A 217 25.37 16.01 17.86
CA ILE A 217 26.17 17.16 17.45
C ILE A 217 27.43 16.64 16.76
N VAL A 218 27.54 16.86 15.45
CA VAL A 218 28.72 16.42 14.67
C VAL A 218 29.88 17.41 14.76
N ARG A 219 29.59 18.65 15.17
CA ARG A 219 30.60 19.69 15.45
C ARG A 219 30.09 20.66 16.50
N VAL A 220 30.89 20.87 17.54
CA VAL A 220 30.71 21.94 18.52
C VAL A 220 31.67 23.08 18.17
N GLY A 221 31.15 24.30 18.06
CA GLY A 221 31.89 25.48 17.65
C GLY A 221 31.99 25.71 16.13
N PRO A 222 32.61 26.84 15.74
CA PRO A 222 32.71 27.28 14.37
C PRO A 222 33.69 26.45 13.56
N ALA A 223 33.47 26.41 12.24
CA ALA A 223 34.36 25.70 11.31
C ALA A 223 35.81 26.25 11.30
N SER A 224 36.04 27.47 11.82
CA SER A 224 37.37 28.04 12.04
C SER A 224 38.15 27.36 13.18
N GLY A 225 37.48 26.57 14.01
CA GLY A 225 38.05 25.87 15.16
C GLY A 225 37.48 26.32 16.49
N SER A 226 37.50 25.39 17.45
CA SER A 226 37.16 25.56 18.86
C SER A 226 38.22 24.85 19.73
N PHE A 227 38.20 25.10 21.03
CA PHE A 227 39.09 24.45 22.00
C PHE A 227 38.28 23.96 23.20
N GLY A 228 38.50 22.71 23.61
CA GLY A 228 37.85 22.14 24.80
C GLY A 228 36.40 21.68 24.60
N THR A 229 35.73 22.12 23.54
CA THR A 229 34.31 21.86 23.31
C THR A 229 33.91 20.38 23.15
N GLU A 230 32.87 19.97 23.86
CA GLU A 230 32.28 18.62 23.85
C GLU A 230 30.77 18.63 23.52
N ASP A 231 30.29 17.53 22.91
CA ASP A 231 28.86 17.21 22.84
C ASP A 231 28.49 16.47 24.13
N VAL A 232 27.81 17.17 25.02
CA VAL A 232 27.34 16.67 26.32
C VAL A 232 25.86 16.30 26.30
N THR A 233 25.31 16.01 25.12
CA THR A 233 23.93 15.52 24.95
C THR A 233 23.72 14.26 25.78
N GLY A 234 22.71 14.28 26.64
CA GLY A 234 22.32 13.11 27.44
C GLY A 234 21.73 11.98 26.58
N PRO A 235 21.46 10.80 27.16
CA PRO A 235 20.79 9.72 26.43
C PRO A 235 19.47 10.22 25.82
N MET A 236 19.35 10.14 24.50
CA MET A 236 18.11 10.38 23.79
C MET A 236 17.52 9.04 23.38
N ASP A 237 16.19 8.95 23.45
CA ASP A 237 15.49 7.78 22.95
C ASP A 237 15.51 7.78 21.41
N THR A 238 15.54 6.58 20.84
CA THR A 238 15.48 6.38 19.39
C THR A 238 14.06 6.61 18.90
N VAL A 239 13.90 7.42 17.85
CA VAL A 239 12.62 7.49 17.12
C VAL A 239 12.59 6.33 16.13
N GLU A 240 11.55 5.51 16.21
CA GLU A 240 11.30 4.38 15.32
C GLU A 240 10.08 4.67 14.44
N VAL A 241 10.19 4.43 13.14
CA VAL A 241 9.10 4.59 12.17
C VAL A 241 9.12 3.43 11.19
N PHE A 242 7.96 2.86 10.93
CA PHE A 242 7.77 1.75 9.99
C PHE A 242 7.19 2.31 8.70
N SER A 243 7.80 1.91 7.58
CA SER A 243 7.33 2.29 6.25
C SER A 243 6.22 1.34 5.82
N ASP A 244 5.14 1.91 5.30
CA ASP A 244 3.94 1.19 4.85
C ASP A 244 3.74 1.41 3.35
N VAL A 245 3.71 0.31 2.60
CA VAL A 245 3.64 0.29 1.14
C VAL A 245 2.51 -0.59 0.62
N THR A 246 1.64 -1.08 1.51
CA THR A 246 0.59 -2.03 1.18
C THR A 246 -0.77 -1.41 1.44
N PRO A 247 -1.69 -1.45 0.47
CA PRO A 247 -3.04 -0.93 0.69
C PRO A 247 -3.84 -1.85 1.62
N PRO A 248 -4.79 -1.27 2.37
CA PRO A 248 -5.72 -2.05 3.18
C PRO A 248 -6.75 -2.76 2.28
N VAL A 249 -7.40 -3.80 2.79
CA VAL A 249 -8.37 -4.62 2.05
C VAL A 249 -9.77 -4.46 2.64
N ALA A 250 -10.76 -4.33 1.75
CA ALA A 250 -12.17 -4.33 2.07
C ALA A 250 -12.83 -5.65 1.62
N GLU A 251 -13.23 -6.49 2.57
CA GLU A 251 -13.92 -7.77 2.30
C GLU A 251 -15.34 -7.55 1.74
N ILE A 252 -16.10 -8.61 1.45
CA ILE A 252 -17.48 -8.46 0.96
C ILE A 252 -18.39 -7.70 1.95
N PHE A 253 -19.39 -7.00 1.43
CA PHE A 253 -20.47 -6.50 2.26
C PHE A 253 -21.35 -7.66 2.71
N GLN A 254 -21.80 -7.60 3.96
CA GLN A 254 -22.64 -8.63 4.54
C GLN A 254 -23.88 -8.04 5.18
N VAL A 255 -25.00 -8.72 5.01
CA VAL A 255 -26.26 -8.44 5.69
C VAL A 255 -26.55 -9.50 6.73
N LEU A 256 -27.11 -9.09 7.87
CA LEU A 256 -27.51 -10.01 8.91
C LEU A 256 -28.95 -10.48 8.67
N THR A 257 -29.12 -11.76 8.36
CA THR A 257 -30.41 -12.41 8.14
C THR A 257 -30.70 -13.44 9.22
N SER A 258 -31.85 -14.12 9.14
CA SER A 258 -32.14 -15.28 10.00
C SER A 258 -31.20 -16.46 9.76
N ASN A 259 -30.55 -16.52 8.59
CA ASN A 259 -29.62 -17.58 8.21
C ASN A 259 -28.16 -17.27 8.59
N GLY A 260 -27.89 -16.06 9.11
CA GLY A 260 -26.55 -15.61 9.49
C GLY A 260 -26.12 -14.37 8.71
N LEU A 261 -24.82 -14.19 8.56
CA LEU A 261 -24.26 -13.16 7.68
C LEU A 261 -24.22 -13.73 6.26
N LEU A 262 -24.93 -13.07 5.34
CA LEU A 262 -24.94 -13.40 3.92
C LEU A 262 -24.29 -12.27 3.14
N ASP A 263 -23.80 -12.56 1.93
CA ASP A 263 -23.32 -11.53 1.02
C ASP A 263 -24.44 -10.53 0.75
N ALA A 264 -24.12 -9.24 0.75
CA ALA A 264 -25.07 -8.22 0.36
C ALA A 264 -25.26 -8.18 -1.16
N ASN A 265 -24.24 -8.55 -1.95
CA ASN A 265 -24.36 -8.50 -3.40
C ASN A 265 -25.40 -9.51 -3.92
N GLY A 266 -26.40 -9.03 -4.66
CA GLY A 266 -27.54 -9.82 -5.13
C GLY A 266 -28.65 -10.03 -4.09
N HIS A 267 -28.43 -9.79 -2.80
CA HIS A 267 -29.43 -10.12 -1.79
C HIS A 267 -30.71 -9.28 -1.89
N VAL A 268 -31.87 -9.93 -1.68
CA VAL A 268 -33.20 -9.30 -1.67
C VAL A 268 -33.52 -8.73 -0.28
N TRP A 269 -33.62 -7.41 -0.18
CA TRP A 269 -33.86 -6.72 1.08
C TRP A 269 -35.27 -6.14 1.19
N ASP A 270 -35.88 -6.32 2.38
CA ASP A 270 -37.24 -5.87 2.66
C ASP A 270 -37.38 -4.33 2.54
N PRO A 271 -38.33 -3.83 1.73
CA PRO A 271 -38.48 -2.39 1.45
C PRO A 271 -38.98 -1.55 2.64
N PHE A 272 -39.42 -2.19 3.72
CA PHE A 272 -39.95 -1.52 4.91
C PHE A 272 -38.97 -1.55 6.09
N THR A 273 -37.81 -2.19 5.92
CA THR A 273 -36.79 -2.32 6.96
C THR A 273 -35.57 -1.47 6.59
N PRO A 274 -35.11 -0.54 7.46
CA PRO A 274 -33.90 0.22 7.19
C PRO A 274 -32.70 -0.71 6.97
N LEU A 275 -31.96 -0.47 5.89
CA LEU A 275 -30.82 -1.28 5.51
C LEU A 275 -29.70 -1.18 6.56
N GLN A 276 -29.12 -2.35 6.86
CA GLN A 276 -27.96 -2.52 7.71
C GLN A 276 -26.97 -3.45 7.00
N VAL A 277 -25.79 -2.92 6.68
CA VAL A 277 -24.70 -3.66 6.05
C VAL A 277 -23.46 -3.60 6.92
N SER A 278 -22.73 -4.69 6.98
CA SER A 278 -21.46 -4.80 7.68
C SER A 278 -20.36 -5.16 6.71
N ILE A 279 -19.16 -4.68 6.96
CA ILE A 279 -17.97 -5.05 6.20
C ILE A 279 -16.81 -5.26 7.15
N THR A 280 -15.99 -6.26 6.87
CA THR A 280 -14.70 -6.42 7.53
C THR A 280 -13.63 -5.72 6.69
N ILE A 281 -12.90 -4.81 7.33
CA ILE A 281 -11.72 -4.17 6.75
C ILE A 281 -10.47 -4.68 7.46
N SER A 282 -9.40 -4.87 6.72
CA SER A 282 -8.13 -5.35 7.26
C SER A 282 -6.94 -4.63 6.64
N ASP A 283 -5.84 -4.60 7.37
CA ASP A 283 -4.58 -3.99 6.96
C ASP A 283 -3.40 -4.71 7.63
N GLY A 284 -2.26 -4.81 6.94
CA GLY A 284 -1.07 -5.46 7.49
C GLY A 284 -0.44 -4.67 8.63
N GLU A 285 -0.60 -3.35 8.61
CA GLU A 285 0.12 -2.35 9.38
C GLU A 285 -0.84 -1.68 10.38
N ALA A 286 -1.67 -0.75 9.89
CA ALA A 286 -2.71 -0.09 10.68
C ALA A 286 -3.79 0.60 9.82
N LEU A 287 -5.05 0.35 10.16
CA LEU A 287 -6.22 1.03 9.60
C LEU A 287 -6.23 2.54 9.91
N GLY A 288 -6.85 3.31 9.01
CA GLY A 288 -6.98 4.76 9.11
C GLY A 288 -8.06 5.22 10.08
N GLU A 289 -8.51 6.47 9.93
CA GLU A 289 -9.43 7.10 10.89
C GLU A 289 -10.90 6.82 10.63
N ASP A 290 -11.33 6.90 9.37
CA ASP A 290 -12.74 6.85 8.98
C ASP A 290 -12.92 5.97 7.74
N LEU A 291 -14.07 5.30 7.70
CA LEU A 291 -14.57 4.58 6.53
C LEU A 291 -15.89 5.21 6.09
N THR A 292 -15.99 5.56 4.81
CA THR A 292 -17.18 6.16 4.22
C THR A 292 -17.84 5.20 3.25
N LEU A 293 -19.08 4.83 3.55
CA LEU A 293 -19.98 4.15 2.64
C LEU A 293 -20.64 5.17 1.72
N HIS A 294 -20.60 4.88 0.42
CA HIS A 294 -21.40 5.53 -0.60
C HIS A 294 -22.53 4.59 -0.97
N TYR A 295 -23.76 5.09 -1.02
CA TYR A 295 -24.92 4.31 -1.41
C TYR A 295 -25.83 5.08 -2.37
N TRP A 296 -26.39 4.36 -3.32
CA TRP A 296 -27.34 4.88 -4.30
C TRP A 296 -28.61 4.02 -4.30
N ARG A 297 -29.77 4.66 -4.40
CA ARG A 297 -31.08 3.99 -4.40
C ARG A 297 -31.83 4.35 -5.67
N GLU A 298 -32.16 3.34 -6.45
CA GLU A 298 -32.87 3.50 -7.73
C GLU A 298 -34.19 4.25 -7.54
N GLY A 299 -34.47 5.20 -8.41
CA GLY A 299 -35.67 6.05 -8.39
C GLY A 299 -35.78 7.03 -7.20
N VAL A 300 -34.91 6.94 -6.20
CA VAL A 300 -34.89 7.87 -5.04
C VAL A 300 -33.75 8.87 -5.17
N ASP A 301 -32.54 8.38 -5.41
CA ASP A 301 -31.33 9.22 -5.58
C ASP A 301 -31.01 9.48 -7.07
N ASP A 302 -31.54 8.63 -7.95
CA ASP A 302 -31.49 8.72 -9.41
C ASP A 302 -32.17 10.00 -9.95
N ASP A 303 -31.54 10.68 -10.91
CA ASP A 303 -32.13 11.82 -11.63
C ASP A 303 -33.16 11.43 -12.70
N GLY A 304 -33.39 10.13 -12.86
CA GLY A 304 -34.40 9.52 -13.70
C GLY A 304 -33.86 9.02 -15.04
N ASP A 305 -32.53 8.94 -15.18
CA ASP A 305 -31.87 8.29 -16.31
C ASP A 305 -31.51 6.82 -16.05
N GLY A 306 -31.64 6.35 -14.79
CA GLY A 306 -31.42 4.97 -14.39
C GLY A 306 -29.94 4.60 -14.29
N ILE A 307 -29.04 5.56 -14.27
CA ILE A 307 -27.59 5.37 -14.19
C ILE A 307 -27.10 5.93 -12.87
N ALA A 308 -26.55 5.08 -12.00
CA ALA A 308 -25.94 5.54 -10.76
C ALA A 308 -24.68 6.36 -11.02
N GLN A 309 -24.78 7.68 -10.89
CA GLN A 309 -23.66 8.59 -11.12
C GLN A 309 -23.04 9.01 -9.79
N GLU A 310 -21.73 9.28 -9.77
CA GLU A 310 -20.99 9.63 -8.55
C GLU A 310 -21.66 10.76 -7.73
N ASN A 311 -22.26 11.76 -8.39
CA ASN A 311 -22.93 12.88 -7.73
C ASN A 311 -24.30 12.55 -7.12
N GLU A 312 -24.85 11.37 -7.39
CA GLU A 312 -26.13 10.90 -6.86
C GLU A 312 -25.96 10.11 -5.55
N TYR A 313 -24.79 9.50 -5.34
CA TYR A 313 -24.52 8.71 -4.15
C TYR A 313 -24.62 9.54 -2.88
N GLN A 314 -25.30 8.97 -1.91
CA GLN A 314 -25.38 9.46 -0.56
C GLN A 314 -24.28 8.83 0.28
N THR A 315 -23.86 9.48 1.36
CA THR A 315 -22.71 9.02 2.16
C THR A 315 -23.06 8.76 3.62
N VAL A 316 -22.49 7.71 4.21
CA VAL A 316 -22.45 7.48 5.66
C VAL A 316 -21.01 7.20 6.08
N THR A 317 -20.46 8.05 6.95
CA THR A 317 -19.11 7.86 7.50
C THR A 317 -19.16 7.23 8.89
N ARG A 318 -18.26 6.27 9.15
CA ARG A 318 -18.08 5.62 10.45
C ARG A 318 -16.60 5.68 10.85
N PRO A 319 -16.32 6.01 12.13
CA PRO A 319 -14.94 5.99 12.61
C PRO A 319 -14.45 4.55 12.80
N VAL A 320 -13.18 4.35 12.47
CA VAL A 320 -12.40 3.16 12.82
C VAL A 320 -11.98 3.30 14.29
N SER A 321 -12.14 2.23 15.06
CA SER A 321 -11.71 2.22 16.46
C SER A 321 -10.20 2.04 16.54
N MET A 322 -9.52 2.86 17.35
CA MET A 322 -8.06 2.80 17.52
C MET A 322 -7.31 2.92 16.19
N ALA A 323 -7.62 3.97 15.42
CA ALA A 323 -6.89 4.34 14.20
C ALA A 323 -5.36 4.40 14.43
N GLY A 324 -4.59 3.91 13.47
CA GLY A 324 -3.13 3.81 13.58
C GLY A 324 -2.66 2.72 14.54
N LEU A 325 -3.52 1.75 14.89
CA LEU A 325 -3.22 0.59 15.73
C LEU A 325 -4.03 -0.65 15.33
N SER A 326 -5.30 -0.48 14.98
CA SER A 326 -6.18 -1.59 14.58
C SER A 326 -5.75 -2.15 13.24
N LYS A 327 -5.65 -3.48 13.12
CA LYS A 327 -5.32 -4.19 11.86
C LYS A 327 -6.51 -4.83 11.19
N GLU A 328 -7.59 -5.04 11.93
CA GLU A 328 -8.81 -5.63 11.39
C GLU A 328 -9.99 -5.13 12.21
N GLN A 329 -11.07 -4.75 11.53
CA GLN A 329 -12.30 -4.35 12.19
C GLN A 329 -13.51 -4.63 11.31
N GLN A 330 -14.59 -5.14 11.92
CA GLN A 330 -15.90 -5.12 11.30
C GLN A 330 -16.61 -3.79 11.59
N ILE A 331 -17.04 -3.11 10.52
CA ILE A 331 -17.78 -1.85 10.59
C ILE A 331 -19.19 -2.08 10.08
N THR A 332 -20.18 -1.62 10.84
CA THR A 332 -21.59 -1.71 10.47
C THR A 332 -22.15 -0.33 10.14
N PHE A 333 -22.69 -0.20 8.94
CA PHE A 333 -23.51 0.94 8.50
C PHE A 333 -24.98 0.60 8.72
N SER A 334 -25.75 1.54 9.26
CA SER A 334 -27.14 1.29 9.66
C SER A 334 -27.98 2.55 9.55
N GLY A 335 -29.29 2.36 9.40
CA GLY A 335 -30.25 3.46 9.31
C GLY A 335 -30.37 4.04 7.90
N ILE A 336 -29.95 3.29 6.87
CA ILE A 336 -30.16 3.66 5.48
C ILE A 336 -31.63 3.39 5.15
N ASP A 337 -32.38 4.44 4.82
CA ASP A 337 -33.79 4.31 4.47
C ASP A 337 -33.90 3.84 3.01
N VAL A 338 -34.54 2.70 2.79
CA VAL A 338 -34.80 2.16 1.44
C VAL A 338 -36.26 2.34 1.02
N THR A 339 -37.05 3.06 1.82
CA THR A 339 -38.43 3.37 1.42
C THR A 339 -38.44 4.30 0.21
N GLY A 340 -39.36 4.02 -0.72
CA GLY A 340 -39.48 4.79 -1.96
C GLY A 340 -38.71 4.22 -3.15
N VAL A 341 -37.81 3.24 -2.92
CA VAL A 341 -37.23 2.46 -4.02
C VAL A 341 -38.36 1.70 -4.72
N PRO A 342 -38.41 1.69 -6.07
CA PRO A 342 -39.37 0.89 -6.83
C PRO A 342 -39.33 -0.59 -6.43
N ALA A 343 -40.43 -1.31 -6.66
CA ALA A 343 -40.45 -2.76 -6.40
C ALA A 343 -39.39 -3.46 -7.26
N ASN A 344 -38.51 -4.24 -6.61
CA ASN A 344 -37.33 -4.86 -7.21
C ASN A 344 -36.32 -3.86 -7.80
N GLY A 345 -36.35 -2.61 -7.31
CA GLY A 345 -35.34 -1.60 -7.63
C GLY A 345 -34.05 -1.86 -6.87
N ARG A 346 -32.96 -1.24 -7.31
CA ARG A 346 -31.60 -1.49 -6.82
C ARG A 346 -31.20 -0.56 -5.68
N ALA A 347 -30.40 -1.08 -4.75
CA ALA A 347 -29.61 -0.28 -3.82
C ALA A 347 -28.15 -0.70 -3.94
N SER A 348 -27.28 0.20 -4.40
CA SER A 348 -25.88 -0.12 -4.69
C SER A 348 -24.89 0.63 -3.81
N LEU A 349 -23.76 0.01 -3.53
CA LEU A 349 -22.85 0.34 -2.43
C LEU A 349 -21.38 0.27 -2.85
N TYR A 350 -20.60 1.29 -2.52
CA TYR A 350 -19.13 1.24 -2.57
C TYR A 350 -18.50 1.98 -1.38
N LEU A 351 -17.19 1.84 -1.20
CA LEU A 351 -16.46 2.41 -0.07
C LEU A 351 -15.36 3.36 -0.49
N THR A 352 -15.10 4.34 0.37
CA THR A 352 -13.89 5.15 0.34
C THR A 352 -13.33 5.30 1.74
N GLY A 353 -12.02 5.31 1.83
CA GLY A 353 -11.26 5.44 3.05
C GLY A 353 -9.81 5.08 2.76
N THR A 354 -8.95 5.25 3.75
CA THR A 354 -7.55 4.86 3.65
C THR A 354 -7.11 4.16 4.92
N ASP A 355 -5.95 3.52 4.87
CA ASP A 355 -5.21 3.12 6.06
C ASP A 355 -4.60 4.35 6.78
N TRP A 356 -3.74 4.10 7.76
CA TRP A 356 -3.02 5.12 8.50
C TRP A 356 -1.92 5.82 7.68
N ALA A 357 -1.41 5.16 6.64
CA ALA A 357 -0.40 5.64 5.70
C ALA A 357 -0.99 6.35 4.47
N SER A 358 -2.33 6.43 4.38
CA SER A 358 -3.11 7.00 3.27
C SER A 358 -3.19 6.16 1.99
N HIS A 359 -2.95 4.85 2.04
CA HIS A 359 -3.28 3.97 0.90
C HIS A 359 -4.79 3.72 0.85
N PRO A 360 -5.42 3.81 -0.34
CA PRO A 360 -6.84 3.53 -0.50
C PRO A 360 -7.14 2.02 -0.40
N PHE A 361 -8.35 1.68 0.04
CA PHE A 361 -8.79 0.29 0.14
C PHE A 361 -8.82 -0.44 -1.21
N GLU A 362 -8.19 -1.60 -1.27
CA GLU A 362 -8.41 -2.58 -2.32
C GLU A 362 -9.77 -3.27 -2.17
N GLY A 363 -10.40 -3.53 -3.32
CA GLY A 363 -11.73 -4.15 -3.36
C GLY A 363 -12.86 -3.25 -2.87
N ALA A 364 -12.65 -1.94 -2.70
CA ALA A 364 -13.68 -1.03 -2.17
C ALA A 364 -14.84 -0.73 -3.14
N GLY A 365 -14.71 -1.10 -4.42
CA GLY A 365 -15.61 -0.67 -5.49
C GLY A 365 -15.41 0.80 -5.85
N SER A 366 -16.16 1.28 -6.84
CA SER A 366 -16.20 2.68 -7.24
C SER A 366 -17.56 3.02 -7.84
N ALA A 367 -17.92 4.31 -7.89
CA ALA A 367 -19.22 4.76 -8.37
C ALA A 367 -19.61 4.17 -9.74
N GLY A 368 -20.86 3.73 -9.82
CA GLY A 368 -21.50 3.11 -10.97
C GLY A 368 -21.88 1.67 -10.68
N ILE A 369 -23.11 1.26 -11.02
CA ILE A 369 -23.66 -0.07 -10.68
C ILE A 369 -22.73 -1.24 -11.05
N ASP A 370 -22.06 -1.16 -12.20
CA ASP A 370 -21.15 -2.22 -12.68
C ASP A 370 -19.78 -2.23 -11.97
N SER A 371 -19.45 -1.16 -11.22
CA SER A 371 -18.19 -0.98 -10.50
C SER A 371 -18.37 -0.90 -8.98
N ASP A 372 -19.61 -0.78 -8.51
CA ASP A 372 -19.97 -0.83 -7.11
C ASP A 372 -19.58 -2.18 -6.52
N LYS A 373 -19.33 -2.18 -5.22
CA LYS A 373 -18.88 -3.39 -4.52
C LYS A 373 -20.01 -4.38 -4.26
N ALA A 374 -21.23 -3.87 -4.06
CA ALA A 374 -22.41 -4.71 -3.88
C ALA A 374 -23.65 -3.97 -4.36
N THR A 375 -24.49 -4.67 -5.14
CA THR A 375 -25.82 -4.20 -5.55
C THR A 375 -26.88 -5.14 -5.00
N MET A 376 -27.78 -4.60 -4.18
CA MET A 376 -28.92 -5.31 -3.59
C MET A 376 -30.20 -5.05 -4.38
N VAL A 377 -31.17 -5.95 -4.27
CA VAL A 377 -32.53 -5.77 -4.79
C VAL A 377 -33.47 -5.45 -3.64
N ILE A 378 -34.20 -4.33 -3.74
CA ILE A 378 -35.17 -3.90 -2.73
C ILE A 378 -36.55 -4.45 -3.09
N GLY A 379 -36.99 -5.47 -2.36
CA GLY A 379 -38.17 -6.25 -2.75
C GLY A 379 -38.64 -7.23 -1.69
N THR A 380 -39.69 -7.97 -2.03
CA THR A 380 -40.09 -9.15 -1.28
C THR A 380 -39.57 -10.36 -2.03
N ASP A 381 -38.90 -11.26 -1.30
CA ASP A 381 -38.40 -12.52 -1.81
C ASP A 381 -39.48 -13.32 -2.54
N ALA A 382 -39.17 -13.75 -3.77
CA ALA A 382 -40.06 -14.40 -4.71
C ALA A 382 -39.55 -15.80 -5.04
N PRO A 383 -40.44 -16.76 -5.36
CA PRO A 383 -40.02 -18.12 -5.65
C PRO A 383 -39.33 -18.22 -7.02
N THR A 384 -38.15 -18.83 -7.04
CA THR A 384 -37.45 -19.17 -8.29
C THR A 384 -38.04 -20.43 -8.94
N THR A 385 -38.22 -20.40 -10.26
CA THR A 385 -38.71 -21.53 -11.06
C THR A 385 -37.80 -21.80 -12.26
N LEU A 386 -37.49 -23.07 -12.53
CA LEU A 386 -36.80 -23.46 -13.75
C LEU A 386 -37.80 -23.67 -14.90
N LEU A 387 -37.52 -23.10 -16.08
CA LEU A 387 -38.37 -23.15 -17.26
C LEU A 387 -37.96 -24.31 -18.18
N GLU A 388 -38.60 -25.48 -18.02
CA GLU A 388 -38.23 -26.70 -18.76
C GLU A 388 -38.31 -26.55 -20.29
N ASN A 389 -39.16 -25.67 -20.80
CA ASN A 389 -39.28 -25.38 -22.23
C ASN A 389 -38.11 -24.58 -22.82
N GLU A 390 -37.25 -24.02 -21.98
CA GLU A 390 -36.09 -23.20 -22.37
C GLU A 390 -34.75 -23.94 -22.20
N TYR A 391 -34.81 -25.23 -21.87
CA TYR A 391 -33.64 -26.08 -21.80
C TYR A 391 -33.13 -26.44 -23.20
N GLY A 392 -31.82 -26.31 -23.41
CA GLY A 392 -31.17 -26.72 -24.65
C GLY A 392 -29.77 -27.26 -24.39
N LEU A 393 -29.35 -28.26 -25.16
CA LEU A 393 -27.98 -28.76 -25.19
C LEU A 393 -27.65 -29.10 -26.65
N ASP A 394 -26.57 -28.52 -27.16
CA ASP A 394 -26.15 -28.82 -28.53
C ASP A 394 -25.39 -30.16 -28.59
N THR A 395 -26.04 -31.14 -29.20
CA THR A 395 -25.43 -32.47 -29.38
C THR A 395 -25.26 -32.77 -30.85
N VAL A 396 -24.24 -33.57 -31.17
CA VAL A 396 -24.04 -34.11 -32.52
C VAL A 396 -24.47 -35.56 -32.50
N ASN A 397 -25.64 -35.86 -33.08
CA ASN A 397 -26.26 -37.20 -33.05
C ASN A 397 -26.36 -37.75 -31.60
N ASP A 398 -26.87 -36.95 -30.67
CA ASP A 398 -26.98 -37.24 -29.23
C ASP A 398 -25.64 -37.38 -28.47
N HIS A 399 -24.51 -36.91 -29.05
CA HIS A 399 -23.20 -36.95 -28.40
C HIS A 399 -22.64 -35.56 -28.10
N LEU A 400 -21.88 -35.46 -27.01
CA LEU A 400 -20.92 -34.39 -26.78
C LEU A 400 -19.54 -34.87 -27.21
N LEU A 401 -18.89 -34.07 -28.05
CA LEU A 401 -17.62 -34.36 -28.68
C LEU A 401 -16.51 -33.85 -27.76
N VAL A 402 -15.69 -34.76 -27.25
CA VAL A 402 -14.61 -34.40 -26.32
C VAL A 402 -13.57 -33.55 -27.03
N GLY A 403 -13.17 -32.44 -26.43
CA GLY A 403 -12.25 -31.48 -27.03
C GLY A 403 -12.91 -30.46 -27.98
N GLN A 404 -14.25 -30.43 -28.05
CA GLN A 404 -14.99 -29.45 -28.86
C GLN A 404 -15.90 -28.60 -28.00
N SER A 405 -16.20 -27.40 -28.51
CA SER A 405 -17.11 -26.46 -27.88
C SER A 405 -18.56 -26.89 -28.06
N HIS A 406 -19.31 -26.78 -26.97
CA HIS A 406 -20.73 -27.07 -26.80
C HIS A 406 -21.40 -25.93 -26.02
N ILE A 407 -22.72 -25.84 -26.12
CA ILE A 407 -23.59 -24.84 -25.53
C ILE A 407 -24.72 -25.54 -24.80
N ILE A 408 -24.92 -25.17 -23.53
CA ILE A 408 -26.10 -25.51 -22.75
C ILE A 408 -26.87 -24.22 -22.41
N THR A 409 -28.20 -24.26 -22.60
CA THR A 409 -29.10 -23.15 -22.27
C THR A 409 -30.09 -23.56 -21.19
N ILE A 410 -30.36 -22.65 -20.25
CA ILE A 410 -31.27 -22.85 -19.12
C ILE A 410 -32.14 -21.60 -18.98
N GLY A 411 -33.47 -21.76 -18.97
CA GLY A 411 -34.39 -20.69 -18.59
C GLY A 411 -34.70 -20.72 -17.09
N ILE A 412 -34.66 -19.56 -16.45
CA ILE A 412 -34.97 -19.34 -15.04
C ILE A 412 -35.97 -18.20 -14.95
N GLU A 413 -37.03 -18.39 -14.18
CA GLU A 413 -37.99 -17.35 -13.80
C GLU A 413 -37.80 -17.00 -12.32
N ASP A 414 -37.52 -15.74 -12.06
CA ASP A 414 -37.40 -15.14 -10.74
C ASP A 414 -37.90 -13.68 -10.80
N GLU A 415 -38.91 -13.33 -9.99
CA GLU A 415 -39.48 -11.97 -10.02
C GLU A 415 -38.50 -10.90 -9.51
N ASN A 416 -37.57 -11.27 -8.61
CA ASN A 416 -36.54 -10.35 -8.12
C ASN A 416 -35.36 -10.24 -9.11
N GLY A 417 -35.24 -11.20 -10.02
CA GLY A 417 -34.31 -11.20 -11.15
C GLY A 417 -33.15 -12.16 -10.93
N ILE A 418 -32.59 -12.68 -12.01
CA ILE A 418 -31.58 -13.76 -11.94
C ILE A 418 -30.32 -13.40 -11.15
N HIS A 419 -29.98 -12.11 -11.08
CA HIS A 419 -28.83 -11.60 -10.32
C HIS A 419 -29.04 -11.64 -8.80
N THR A 420 -30.17 -12.12 -8.30
CA THR A 420 -30.36 -12.35 -6.86
C THR A 420 -29.95 -13.72 -6.40
N LEU A 421 -29.73 -14.66 -7.33
CA LEU A 421 -29.38 -16.04 -7.03
C LEU A 421 -27.88 -16.14 -6.73
N ASP A 422 -27.52 -16.92 -5.70
CA ASP A 422 -26.12 -17.14 -5.31
C ASP A 422 -25.35 -17.99 -6.32
N ASP A 423 -25.94 -19.11 -6.77
CA ASP A 423 -25.25 -20.10 -7.59
C ASP A 423 -26.23 -20.93 -8.44
N VAL A 424 -25.93 -21.09 -9.72
CA VAL A 424 -26.61 -22.02 -10.62
C VAL A 424 -25.66 -23.15 -10.99
N ILE A 425 -25.93 -24.33 -10.45
CA ILE A 425 -25.09 -25.51 -10.59
C ILE A 425 -25.65 -26.43 -11.67
N ILE A 426 -24.83 -26.69 -12.70
CA ILE A 426 -25.11 -27.65 -13.76
C ILE A 426 -24.29 -28.91 -13.50
N TYR A 427 -24.96 -30.04 -13.38
CA TYR A 427 -24.34 -31.37 -13.33
C TYR A 427 -24.54 -32.07 -14.68
N LEU A 428 -23.64 -31.88 -15.65
CA LEU A 428 -23.77 -32.45 -17.00
C LEU A 428 -23.88 -33.98 -16.99
N ALA A 429 -23.13 -34.67 -16.12
CA ALA A 429 -23.20 -36.13 -15.95
C ALA A 429 -24.28 -36.60 -14.97
N GLY A 430 -25.04 -35.66 -14.38
CA GLY A 430 -26.01 -35.88 -13.31
C GLY A 430 -25.39 -35.76 -11.91
N GLN A 431 -26.21 -35.36 -10.93
CA GLN A 431 -25.75 -34.99 -9.58
C GLN A 431 -24.95 -36.11 -8.87
N SER A 432 -25.30 -37.39 -9.08
CA SER A 432 -24.60 -38.51 -8.46
C SER A 432 -23.18 -38.75 -8.99
N SER A 433 -22.82 -38.06 -10.07
CA SER A 433 -21.53 -38.18 -10.76
C SER A 433 -20.62 -36.99 -10.51
N ALA A 434 -21.07 -36.01 -9.72
CA ALA A 434 -20.26 -34.90 -9.24
C ALA A 434 -18.96 -35.40 -8.57
N PRO A 435 -17.81 -34.75 -8.82
CA PRO A 435 -17.68 -33.47 -9.54
C PRO A 435 -17.63 -33.58 -11.06
N ALA A 436 -17.62 -34.78 -11.66
CA ALA A 436 -17.48 -34.90 -13.12
C ALA A 436 -18.66 -34.24 -13.86
N GLY A 437 -18.34 -33.27 -14.73
CA GLY A 437 -19.34 -32.48 -15.45
C GLY A 437 -20.03 -31.40 -14.61
N GLU A 438 -19.52 -31.05 -13.43
CA GLU A 438 -20.07 -29.98 -12.57
C GLU A 438 -19.59 -28.59 -13.02
N ILE A 439 -20.51 -27.64 -13.12
CA ILE A 439 -20.26 -26.23 -13.46
C ILE A 439 -21.06 -25.38 -12.47
N HIS A 440 -20.41 -24.44 -11.80
CA HIS A 440 -21.03 -23.43 -10.94
C HIS A 440 -21.06 -22.11 -11.68
N ILE A 441 -22.18 -21.40 -11.63
CA ILE A 441 -22.38 -20.13 -12.33
C ILE A 441 -22.83 -19.13 -11.28
N ASP A 442 -22.08 -18.05 -11.12
CA ASP A 442 -22.50 -16.91 -10.29
C ASP A 442 -23.23 -15.90 -11.19
N PRO A 443 -24.57 -15.80 -11.09
CA PRO A 443 -25.34 -14.90 -11.94
C PRO A 443 -25.09 -13.42 -11.66
N ARG A 444 -24.58 -13.07 -10.46
CA ARG A 444 -24.29 -11.68 -10.08
C ARG A 444 -23.10 -11.15 -10.85
N GLU A 445 -22.07 -11.99 -10.96
CA GLU A 445 -20.79 -11.63 -11.59
C GLU A 445 -20.73 -12.00 -13.07
N GLY A 446 -21.64 -12.84 -13.56
CA GLY A 446 -21.58 -13.33 -14.94
C GLY A 446 -20.42 -14.30 -15.18
N THR A 447 -19.99 -15.01 -14.14
CA THR A 447 -18.84 -15.92 -14.21
C THR A 447 -19.23 -17.36 -13.93
N ALA A 448 -18.39 -18.29 -14.36
CA ALA A 448 -18.51 -19.69 -14.01
C ALA A 448 -17.20 -20.26 -13.49
N THR A 449 -17.33 -21.21 -12.58
CA THR A 449 -16.21 -21.96 -12.03
C THR A 449 -16.49 -23.46 -12.14
N VAL A 450 -15.41 -24.23 -12.26
CA VAL A 450 -15.48 -25.69 -12.36
C VAL A 450 -14.64 -26.27 -11.22
N PRO A 451 -15.21 -27.15 -10.37
CA PRO A 451 -14.48 -27.74 -9.26
C PRO A 451 -13.38 -28.68 -9.77
N PHE A 452 -12.38 -28.94 -8.92
CA PHE A 452 -11.33 -29.91 -9.25
C PHE A 452 -11.95 -31.30 -9.54
N GLY A 453 -11.62 -31.88 -10.69
CA GLY A 453 -12.25 -33.11 -11.17
C GLY A 453 -13.56 -32.90 -11.93
N GLY A 454 -13.87 -31.66 -12.32
CA GLY A 454 -14.97 -31.32 -13.23
C GLY A 454 -14.78 -31.84 -14.64
N PHE A 455 -13.55 -31.83 -15.16
CA PHE A 455 -13.20 -32.22 -16.54
C PHE A 455 -13.96 -31.44 -17.62
N VAL A 456 -14.32 -30.19 -17.29
CA VAL A 456 -15.01 -29.25 -18.17
C VAL A 456 -14.24 -27.95 -18.19
N ILE A 457 -14.11 -27.33 -19.36
CA ILE A 457 -13.58 -25.99 -19.54
C ILE A 457 -14.73 -25.10 -19.97
N VAL A 458 -15.06 -24.08 -19.17
CA VAL A 458 -16.06 -23.07 -19.55
C VAL A 458 -15.35 -21.93 -20.27
N SER A 459 -15.81 -21.61 -21.48
CA SER A 459 -15.24 -20.55 -22.32
C SER A 459 -16.02 -19.24 -22.20
N ASP A 460 -17.35 -19.32 -22.02
CA ASP A 460 -18.22 -18.15 -21.94
C ASP A 460 -19.49 -18.48 -21.14
N VAL A 461 -20.00 -17.48 -20.44
CA VAL A 461 -21.34 -17.49 -19.83
C VAL A 461 -22.02 -16.18 -20.16
N SER A 462 -23.22 -16.27 -20.70
CA SER A 462 -24.03 -15.10 -21.00
C SER A 462 -25.44 -15.25 -20.45
N MET A 463 -26.03 -14.11 -20.10
CA MET A 463 -27.39 -14.03 -19.60
C MET A 463 -28.18 -13.07 -20.48
N SER A 464 -29.39 -13.47 -20.83
CA SER A 464 -30.30 -12.64 -21.63
C SER A 464 -31.71 -12.67 -21.05
N SER A 465 -32.41 -11.53 -21.09
CA SER A 465 -33.79 -11.44 -20.63
C SER A 465 -34.73 -12.17 -21.61
N LEU A 466 -35.55 -13.07 -21.08
CA LEU A 466 -36.64 -13.72 -21.81
C LEU A 466 -37.96 -12.94 -21.63
N SER A 467 -38.20 -12.41 -20.42
CA SER A 467 -39.33 -11.57 -20.05
C SER A 467 -38.91 -10.57 -18.96
N GLU A 468 -39.88 -9.88 -18.32
CA GLU A 468 -39.60 -9.03 -17.14
C GLU A 468 -39.15 -9.84 -15.90
N THR A 469 -39.52 -11.13 -15.82
CA THR A 469 -39.27 -12.00 -14.66
C THR A 469 -38.47 -13.24 -15.02
N ALA A 470 -38.09 -13.42 -16.29
CA ALA A 470 -37.39 -14.62 -16.74
C ALA A 470 -36.17 -14.27 -17.57
N SER A 471 -35.13 -15.07 -17.38
CA SER A 471 -33.83 -14.94 -18.05
C SER A 471 -33.34 -16.30 -18.53
N THR A 472 -32.54 -16.29 -19.59
CA THR A 472 -31.83 -17.46 -20.10
C THR A 472 -30.35 -17.33 -19.77
N ILE A 473 -29.78 -18.36 -19.14
CA ILE A 473 -28.34 -18.56 -19.04
C ILE A 473 -27.90 -19.43 -20.22
N GLU A 474 -26.89 -18.97 -20.94
CA GLU A 474 -26.20 -19.74 -21.99
C GLU A 474 -24.74 -19.94 -21.55
N VAL A 475 -24.29 -21.19 -21.50
CA VAL A 475 -22.93 -21.57 -21.10
C VAL A 475 -22.26 -22.29 -22.25
N THR A 476 -21.14 -21.72 -22.71
CA THR A 476 -20.28 -22.36 -23.70
C THR A 476 -19.15 -23.11 -23.00
N PHE A 477 -19.04 -24.41 -23.24
CA PHE A 477 -18.09 -25.29 -22.55
C PHE A 477 -17.46 -26.33 -23.47
N GLU A 478 -16.39 -26.95 -23.01
CA GLU A 478 -15.70 -28.07 -23.66
C GLU A 478 -15.51 -29.21 -22.65
N LEU A 479 -15.73 -30.46 -23.08
CA LEU A 479 -15.33 -31.63 -22.30
C LEU A 479 -13.84 -31.91 -22.52
N GLU A 480 -13.08 -32.07 -21.44
CA GLU A 480 -11.66 -32.39 -21.56
C GLU A 480 -11.42 -33.83 -22.06
N TRP A 481 -10.33 -34.06 -22.79
CA TRP A 481 -9.87 -35.41 -23.14
C TRP A 481 -9.59 -36.32 -21.94
N ALA A 482 -9.41 -35.75 -20.75
CA ALA A 482 -9.26 -36.47 -19.48
C ALA A 482 -10.60 -36.89 -18.84
N PHE A 483 -11.75 -36.59 -19.47
CA PHE A 483 -13.06 -36.98 -18.93
C PHE A 483 -13.12 -38.50 -18.70
N PRO A 484 -13.63 -38.98 -17.55
CA PRO A 484 -13.42 -40.38 -17.17
C PRO A 484 -14.06 -41.40 -18.13
N GLU A 485 -13.27 -42.38 -18.57
CA GLU A 485 -13.73 -43.46 -19.47
C GLU A 485 -14.91 -44.28 -18.91
N ALA A 486 -15.12 -44.27 -17.59
CA ALA A 486 -16.28 -44.93 -16.97
C ALA A 486 -17.63 -44.41 -17.48
N PHE A 487 -17.65 -43.21 -18.05
CA PHE A 487 -18.83 -42.59 -18.65
C PHE A 487 -19.01 -42.95 -20.14
N ALA A 488 -18.00 -43.53 -20.79
CA ALA A 488 -18.04 -43.82 -22.23
C ALA A 488 -19.18 -44.80 -22.57
N GLY A 489 -19.95 -44.47 -23.62
CA GLY A 489 -21.07 -45.28 -24.11
C GLY A 489 -22.34 -45.27 -23.24
N ASN A 490 -22.31 -44.66 -22.05
CA ASN A 490 -23.47 -44.51 -21.17
C ASN A 490 -24.30 -43.29 -21.56
N TRP A 491 -25.62 -43.38 -21.35
CA TRP A 491 -26.48 -42.20 -21.39
C TRP A 491 -26.31 -41.40 -20.10
N LEU A 492 -25.98 -40.14 -20.26
CA LEU A 492 -25.87 -39.17 -19.17
C LEU A 492 -27.04 -38.20 -19.26
N MET A 493 -27.55 -37.81 -18.10
CA MET A 493 -28.71 -36.94 -17.98
C MET A 493 -28.36 -35.80 -17.04
N PRO A 494 -28.29 -34.56 -17.55
CA PRO A 494 -27.97 -33.42 -16.72
C PRO A 494 -28.94 -33.21 -15.55
N SER A 495 -28.45 -32.57 -14.49
CA SER A 495 -29.27 -31.98 -13.43
C SER A 495 -28.93 -30.50 -13.28
N ILE A 496 -29.90 -29.70 -12.85
CA ILE A 496 -29.72 -28.27 -12.56
C ILE A 496 -30.18 -28.01 -11.13
N HIS A 497 -29.37 -27.30 -10.35
CA HIS A 497 -29.67 -26.86 -8.99
C HIS A 497 -29.44 -25.36 -8.91
N ILE A 498 -30.37 -24.64 -8.30
CA ILE A 498 -30.24 -23.21 -8.00
C ILE A 498 -30.14 -23.08 -6.49
N VAL A 499 -29.09 -22.42 -6.04
CA VAL A 499 -28.86 -22.08 -4.64
C VAL A 499 -29.03 -20.58 -4.47
N ASP A 500 -29.74 -20.21 -3.42
CA ASP A 500 -29.93 -18.84 -2.98
C ASP A 500 -30.03 -18.80 -1.44
N ASP A 501 -29.45 -17.79 -0.82
CA ASP A 501 -29.34 -17.62 0.64
C ASP A 501 -28.92 -18.92 1.36
N THR A 502 -27.96 -19.66 0.78
CA THR A 502 -27.45 -20.99 1.22
C THR A 502 -28.44 -22.17 1.13
N GLN A 503 -29.60 -21.98 0.49
CA GLN A 503 -30.64 -22.98 0.33
C GLN A 503 -30.87 -23.32 -1.14
N THR A 504 -31.20 -24.57 -1.44
CA THR A 504 -31.64 -24.94 -2.78
C THR A 504 -33.08 -24.44 -2.98
N VAL A 505 -33.26 -23.47 -3.87
CA VAL A 505 -34.57 -22.85 -4.17
C VAL A 505 -35.29 -23.51 -5.34
N ALA A 506 -34.53 -24.03 -6.31
CA ALA A 506 -35.09 -24.82 -7.42
C ALA A 506 -34.13 -25.93 -7.83
N ASN A 507 -34.65 -27.09 -8.21
CA ASN A 507 -33.82 -28.15 -8.78
C ASN A 507 -34.60 -29.08 -9.70
N VAL A 508 -33.94 -29.54 -10.76
CA VAL A 508 -34.45 -30.59 -11.66
C VAL A 508 -33.35 -31.61 -11.87
N ASN A 509 -33.68 -32.89 -11.69
CA ASN A 509 -32.74 -33.99 -11.81
C ASN A 509 -33.09 -34.90 -12.99
N ASN A 510 -32.07 -35.44 -13.65
CA ASN A 510 -32.21 -36.38 -14.76
C ASN A 510 -33.05 -35.81 -15.92
N ILE A 511 -32.65 -34.64 -16.42
CA ILE A 511 -33.34 -33.93 -17.50
C ILE A 511 -33.19 -34.73 -18.80
N GLY A 512 -34.20 -35.53 -19.13
CA GLY A 512 -34.16 -36.48 -20.24
C GLY A 512 -34.06 -35.82 -21.63
N ASP A 513 -34.54 -34.58 -21.76
CA ASP A 513 -34.47 -33.80 -22.99
C ASP A 513 -33.04 -33.29 -23.28
N LEU A 514 -32.19 -33.21 -22.25
CA LEU A 514 -30.77 -32.84 -22.36
C LEU A 514 -29.84 -34.05 -22.30
N ARG A 515 -30.35 -35.27 -22.52
CA ARG A 515 -29.53 -36.47 -22.45
C ARG A 515 -28.44 -36.48 -23.52
N TRP A 516 -27.28 -37.01 -23.19
CA TRP A 516 -26.15 -37.10 -24.11
C TRP A 516 -25.30 -38.35 -23.86
N LYS A 517 -24.43 -38.65 -24.81
CA LYS A 517 -23.35 -39.65 -24.69
C LYS A 517 -22.00 -38.99 -24.93
N MET A 518 -21.00 -39.41 -24.16
CA MET A 518 -19.62 -39.00 -24.42
C MET A 518 -19.10 -39.67 -25.68
N ASP A 519 -18.48 -38.87 -26.56
CA ASP A 519 -17.74 -39.34 -27.72
C ASP A 519 -16.28 -38.92 -27.60
N ASN A 520 -15.46 -39.84 -27.07
CA ASN A 520 -14.04 -39.65 -26.79
C ASN A 520 -13.15 -40.58 -27.65
N ASP A 521 -13.74 -41.28 -28.61
CA ASP A 521 -13.04 -42.20 -29.50
C ASP A 521 -12.96 -41.61 -30.91
N LEU A 522 -11.76 -41.61 -31.49
CA LEU A 522 -11.54 -41.20 -32.87
C LEU A 522 -11.35 -42.41 -33.78
N THR A 523 -11.92 -42.35 -34.98
CA THR A 523 -11.74 -43.36 -36.02
C THR A 523 -11.47 -42.71 -37.37
N VAL A 524 -10.95 -43.51 -38.29
CA VAL A 524 -10.53 -43.05 -39.62
C VAL A 524 -11.48 -43.64 -40.65
N VAL A 525 -12.11 -42.77 -41.44
CA VAL A 525 -12.89 -43.16 -42.61
C VAL A 525 -12.04 -42.92 -43.85
N ILE A 526 -11.74 -43.99 -44.58
CA ILE A 526 -10.99 -43.89 -45.84
C ILE A 526 -11.95 -43.51 -46.96
N ASP A 527 -11.66 -42.39 -47.63
CA ASP A 527 -12.42 -41.92 -48.78
C ASP A 527 -11.95 -42.62 -50.05
N MET A 528 -10.63 -42.67 -50.26
CA MET A 528 -10.04 -43.28 -51.43
C MET A 528 -8.57 -43.68 -51.24
N LEU A 529 -8.21 -44.81 -51.82
CA LEU A 529 -6.84 -45.23 -52.10
C LEU A 529 -6.50 -44.86 -53.55
N HIS A 530 -5.36 -44.21 -53.78
CA HIS A 530 -4.94 -43.77 -55.11
C HIS A 530 -3.59 -44.36 -55.50
N ASP A 531 -3.55 -45.14 -56.58
CA ASP A 531 -2.30 -45.47 -57.23
C ASP A 531 -1.68 -44.21 -57.86
N LEU A 532 -0.41 -43.94 -57.57
CA LEU A 532 0.32 -42.82 -58.15
C LEU A 532 1.41 -43.28 -59.13
N SER A 533 1.52 -44.58 -59.42
CA SER A 533 2.60 -45.16 -60.24
C SER A 533 2.04 -45.82 -61.50
N GLU A 534 2.56 -45.45 -62.68
CA GLU A 534 2.12 -46.09 -63.93
C GLU A 534 2.64 -47.54 -64.06
N PRO A 535 1.81 -48.48 -64.55
CA PRO A 535 0.43 -48.31 -64.99
C PRO A 535 -0.57 -48.26 -63.82
N LEU A 536 -1.46 -47.27 -63.83
CA LEU A 536 -2.46 -47.06 -62.77
C LEU A 536 -3.43 -48.24 -62.67
N SER A 537 -3.65 -48.72 -61.44
CA SER A 537 -4.67 -49.71 -61.11
C SER A 537 -6.05 -49.10 -60.86
N GLU A 538 -7.11 -49.93 -60.95
CA GLU A 538 -8.41 -49.57 -60.38
C GLU A 538 -8.34 -49.65 -58.85
N SER A 539 -8.86 -48.63 -58.18
CA SER A 539 -8.84 -48.51 -56.73
C SER A 539 -10.17 -48.00 -56.17
N ASN A 540 -10.38 -48.22 -54.87
CA ASN A 540 -11.48 -47.66 -54.11
C ASN A 540 -11.06 -47.43 -52.65
N ASP A 541 -12.02 -47.20 -51.75
CA ASP A 541 -11.83 -46.99 -50.32
C ASP A 541 -11.19 -48.17 -49.56
N SER A 542 -11.18 -49.37 -50.14
CA SER A 542 -10.86 -50.63 -49.43
C SER A 542 -9.90 -51.55 -50.17
N LYS A 543 -9.62 -51.27 -51.45
CA LYS A 543 -8.79 -52.08 -52.34
C LYS A 543 -7.96 -51.20 -53.26
N LEU A 544 -6.72 -51.61 -53.41
CA LEU A 544 -5.73 -51.01 -54.30
C LEU A 544 -4.78 -52.11 -54.76
N TYR A 545 -4.35 -52.09 -56.03
CA TYR A 545 -3.44 -53.09 -56.60
C TYR A 545 -2.11 -52.42 -56.95
N LEU A 546 -1.04 -52.79 -56.24
CA LEU A 546 0.27 -52.16 -56.41
C LEU A 546 1.35 -53.17 -56.80
N GLY A 547 2.28 -52.72 -57.65
CA GLY A 547 3.57 -53.33 -57.90
C GLY A 547 4.59 -52.99 -56.82
N LYS A 548 5.72 -53.70 -56.84
CA LYS A 548 6.83 -53.46 -55.91
C LYS A 548 7.50 -52.12 -56.24
N GLY A 549 7.63 -51.23 -55.25
CA GLY A 549 8.21 -49.90 -55.42
C GLY A 549 7.22 -48.82 -55.87
N ASP A 550 5.93 -49.17 -55.99
CA ASP A 550 4.89 -48.19 -56.32
C ASP A 550 4.59 -47.29 -55.13
N ILE A 551 4.26 -46.04 -55.44
CA ILE A 551 3.77 -45.02 -54.51
C ILE A 551 2.25 -44.94 -54.64
N PHE A 552 1.56 -44.86 -53.51
CA PHE A 552 0.12 -44.62 -53.45
C PHE A 552 -0.23 -43.52 -52.46
N ALA A 553 -1.38 -42.86 -52.66
CA ALA A 553 -1.96 -41.95 -51.68
C ALA A 553 -3.13 -42.58 -50.94
N LEU A 554 -3.26 -42.23 -49.67
CA LEU A 554 -4.37 -42.53 -48.78
C LEU A 554 -5.05 -41.21 -48.43
N THR A 555 -6.34 -41.10 -48.77
CA THR A 555 -7.18 -39.97 -48.44
C THR A 555 -8.34 -40.41 -47.56
N GLY A 556 -8.69 -39.58 -46.57
CA GLY A 556 -9.75 -39.89 -45.65
C GLY A 556 -9.99 -38.78 -44.65
N THR A 557 -10.93 -39.02 -43.74
CA THR A 557 -11.32 -38.08 -42.69
C THR A 557 -11.28 -38.77 -41.33
N VAL A 558 -10.70 -38.09 -40.34
CA VAL A 558 -10.80 -38.47 -38.93
C VAL A 558 -12.14 -37.98 -38.38
N VAL A 559 -12.90 -38.93 -37.85
CA VAL A 559 -14.23 -38.67 -37.30
C VAL A 559 -14.31 -39.23 -35.89
N TYR A 560 -15.21 -38.68 -35.09
CA TYR A 560 -15.59 -39.30 -33.83
C TYR A 560 -16.35 -40.62 -34.08
N ALA A 561 -16.02 -41.66 -33.32
CA ALA A 561 -16.50 -43.01 -33.57
C ALA A 561 -17.97 -43.20 -33.19
N GLY A 562 -18.48 -42.48 -32.19
CA GLY A 562 -19.88 -42.58 -31.74
C GLY A 562 -20.86 -41.83 -32.64
N SER A 563 -20.58 -40.56 -32.88
CA SER A 563 -21.41 -39.60 -33.61
C SER A 563 -21.18 -39.63 -35.12
N GLY A 564 -20.00 -40.07 -35.57
CA GLY A 564 -19.57 -39.98 -36.97
C GLY A 564 -19.22 -38.56 -37.42
N ALA A 565 -19.13 -37.60 -36.49
CA ALA A 565 -18.83 -36.21 -36.79
C ALA A 565 -17.35 -36.05 -37.20
N PRO A 566 -17.02 -35.29 -38.26
CA PRO A 566 -15.62 -34.94 -38.53
C PRO A 566 -15.06 -34.13 -37.37
N LEU A 567 -13.78 -34.33 -37.05
CA LEU A 567 -13.08 -33.67 -35.94
C LEU A 567 -12.87 -32.16 -36.25
N PRO A 568 -13.73 -31.23 -35.76
CA PRO A 568 -13.74 -29.85 -36.26
C PRO A 568 -12.47 -29.09 -35.91
N ALA A 569 -12.06 -29.14 -34.64
CA ALA A 569 -10.77 -28.69 -34.17
C ALA A 569 -9.89 -29.91 -33.84
N ILE A 570 -8.66 -29.93 -34.37
CA ILE A 570 -7.69 -30.99 -34.07
C ILE A 570 -7.03 -30.69 -32.72
N PRO A 571 -7.14 -31.58 -31.72
CA PRO A 571 -6.42 -31.43 -30.46
C PRO A 571 -4.90 -31.52 -30.66
N ASP A 572 -4.16 -30.83 -29.80
CA ASP A 572 -2.70 -30.82 -29.85
C ASP A 572 -2.11 -32.24 -29.71
N GLY A 573 -1.20 -32.58 -30.62
CA GLY A 573 -0.49 -33.86 -30.61
C GLY A 573 -1.27 -35.04 -31.20
N VAL A 574 -2.46 -34.83 -31.76
CA VAL A 574 -3.16 -35.90 -32.51
C VAL A 574 -2.42 -36.20 -33.81
N GLN A 575 -2.01 -37.46 -33.95
CA GLN A 575 -1.30 -37.97 -35.10
C GLN A 575 -2.07 -39.10 -35.78
N LEU A 576 -2.12 -39.06 -37.09
CA LEU A 576 -2.54 -40.21 -37.89
C LEU A 576 -1.34 -41.12 -38.12
N TYR A 577 -1.46 -42.37 -37.69
CA TYR A 577 -0.52 -43.43 -38.06
C TYR A 577 -1.16 -44.36 -39.09
N ALA A 578 -0.52 -44.47 -40.26
CA ALA A 578 -0.92 -45.42 -41.30
C ALA A 578 0.22 -46.39 -41.59
N ALA A 579 -0.10 -47.68 -41.67
CA ALA A 579 0.87 -48.73 -41.97
C ALA A 579 0.34 -49.70 -43.01
N MET A 580 1.21 -50.09 -43.93
CA MET A 580 0.97 -51.10 -44.94
C MET A 580 1.91 -52.28 -44.71
N VAL A 581 1.38 -53.51 -44.82
CA VAL A 581 2.17 -54.74 -44.74
C VAL A 581 2.12 -55.47 -46.08
N ALA A 582 3.26 -55.57 -46.76
CA ALA A 582 3.39 -56.29 -48.02
C ALA A 582 4.52 -57.34 -47.92
N ASN A 583 4.20 -58.61 -48.18
CA ASN A 583 5.17 -59.72 -48.13
C ASN A 583 6.03 -59.79 -46.84
N GLY A 584 5.47 -59.35 -45.71
CA GLY A 584 6.16 -59.32 -44.41
C GLY A 584 7.05 -58.09 -44.17
N ILE A 585 7.06 -57.10 -45.07
CA ILE A 585 7.71 -55.80 -44.89
C ILE A 585 6.64 -54.77 -44.51
N ILE A 586 6.94 -53.94 -43.51
CA ILE A 586 6.09 -52.84 -43.06
C ILE A 586 6.61 -51.54 -43.69
N SER A 587 5.70 -50.77 -44.27
CA SER A 587 5.90 -49.38 -44.69
C SER A 587 4.90 -48.55 -43.92
N ASP A 588 5.34 -47.49 -43.23
CA ASP A 588 4.49 -46.68 -42.37
C ASP A 588 4.73 -45.18 -42.55
N VAL A 589 3.73 -44.39 -42.18
CA VAL A 589 3.76 -42.94 -42.16
C VAL A 589 3.00 -42.44 -40.94
N THR A 590 3.57 -41.42 -40.29
CA THR A 590 2.91 -40.66 -39.23
C THR A 590 2.69 -39.24 -39.75
N VAL A 591 1.47 -38.74 -39.63
CA VAL A 591 1.08 -37.39 -40.06
C VAL A 591 0.51 -36.64 -38.87
N ASP A 592 1.11 -35.49 -38.56
CA ASP A 592 0.50 -34.52 -37.65
C ASP A 592 -0.73 -33.94 -38.33
N LEU A 593 -1.91 -34.12 -37.72
CA LEU A 593 -3.15 -33.62 -38.29
C LEU A 593 -3.26 -32.12 -38.03
N VAL A 594 -3.62 -31.37 -39.07
CA VAL A 594 -3.96 -29.93 -38.99
C VAL A 594 -5.43 -29.66 -39.29
N GLU A 595 -6.10 -30.64 -39.91
CA GLU A 595 -7.54 -30.67 -40.18
C GLU A 595 -8.01 -32.13 -40.14
N ALA A 596 -9.33 -32.36 -40.04
CA ALA A 596 -9.87 -33.72 -39.97
C ALA A 596 -9.55 -34.55 -41.22
N TYR A 597 -9.53 -33.89 -42.37
CA TYR A 597 -9.21 -34.51 -43.64
C TYR A 597 -7.70 -34.68 -43.77
N PHE A 598 -7.25 -35.82 -44.26
CA PHE A 598 -5.83 -36.07 -44.52
C PHE A 598 -5.61 -36.60 -45.93
N ASN A 599 -4.44 -36.29 -46.45
CA ASN A 599 -3.91 -36.83 -47.70
C ASN A 599 -2.44 -37.15 -47.49
N THR A 600 -2.11 -38.44 -47.45
CA THR A 600 -0.74 -38.91 -47.22
C THR A 600 -0.32 -39.91 -48.27
N THR A 601 0.99 -40.03 -48.50
CA THR A 601 1.56 -40.94 -49.50
C THR A 601 2.45 -41.98 -48.86
N MET A 602 2.39 -43.21 -49.36
CA MET A 602 3.17 -44.35 -48.88
C MET A 602 3.76 -45.13 -50.07
N THR A 603 4.83 -45.88 -49.82
CA THR A 603 5.55 -46.66 -50.86
C THR A 603 5.58 -48.13 -50.50
N VAL A 604 5.44 -49.01 -51.51
CA VAL A 604 5.41 -50.48 -51.39
C VAL A 604 6.77 -51.16 -51.36
#